data_AF-A0A7R9LQ90-F1
#
_entry.id   AF-A0A7R9LQ90-F1
#
_cell.length_a   1.000
_cell.length_b   1.000
_cell.length_c   1.000
_cell.angle_alpha   90.00
_cell.angle_beta   90.00
_cell.angle_gamma   90.00
#
_symmetry.space_group_name_H-M   'P 1'
#
loop_
_entity.id
_entity.type
_entity.pdbx_description
1 polymer ?
#
loop_
_entity_poly.entity_id
_entity_poly.type
_entity_poly.pdbx_seq_one_letter_code
_entity_poly.pdbx_strand_id
1 'polypeptide(L)'
;LHIELRKWATVGVVAPIDANTLAKVAVGMCDNLLTCVLRAWDTDKPLLFCPAMNVNMWSHPITERNLQTLHSFGYKQVGPIAKRLACGDTGMGAMAEVTAIVQQVKHVLNL
;
A
#
# COMPACT_ATOMS: atom_id res chain seq x y z
N LEU A 1 -3.70 -7.39 20.46
CA LEU A 1 -3.96 -6.29 19.50
C LEU A 1 -3.74 -6.64 18.03
N HIS A 2 -2.53 -6.74 17.47
CA HIS A 2 -2.34 -6.88 16.00
C HIS A 2 -3.04 -8.13 15.39
N ILE A 3 -3.02 -9.26 16.10
CA ILE A 3 -3.76 -10.48 15.68
C ILE A 3 -5.28 -10.27 15.70
N GLU A 4 -5.80 -9.55 16.70
CA GLU A 4 -7.24 -9.29 16.81
C GLU A 4 -7.72 -8.36 15.70
N LEU A 5 -6.94 -7.31 15.38
CA LEU A 5 -7.22 -6.42 14.25
C LEU A 5 -7.25 -7.19 12.93
N ARG A 6 -6.27 -8.09 12.71
CA ARG A 6 -6.24 -8.95 11.51
C ARG A 6 -7.45 -9.88 11.43
N LYS A 7 -7.89 -10.44 12.56
CA LYS A 7 -9.07 -11.32 12.60
C LYS A 7 -10.35 -10.54 12.31
N TRP A 8 -10.50 -9.36 12.92
CA TRP A 8 -11.66 -8.48 12.78
C TRP A 8 -11.86 -7.96 11.35
N ALA A 9 -10.78 -7.56 10.68
CA ALA A 9 -10.88 -6.92 9.37
C ALA A 9 -11.25 -7.91 8.24
N THR A 10 -12.16 -7.49 7.35
CA THR A 10 -12.51 -8.21 6.10
C THR A 10 -11.63 -7.78 4.93
N VAL A 11 -11.10 -6.55 4.98
CA VAL A 11 -10.19 -5.96 3.98
C VAL A 11 -9.14 -5.12 4.70
N GLY A 12 -7.91 -5.14 4.20
CA GLY A 12 -6.82 -4.26 4.64
C GLY A 12 -6.64 -3.12 3.63
N VAL A 13 -6.48 -1.88 4.10
CA VAL A 13 -6.16 -0.73 3.25
C VAL A 13 -5.06 0.09 3.90
N VAL A 14 -3.95 0.30 3.19
CA VAL A 14 -2.87 1.20 3.61
C VAL A 14 -2.81 2.38 2.64
N ALA A 15 -3.28 3.55 3.09
CA ALA A 15 -3.41 4.75 2.26
C ALA A 15 -3.08 6.02 3.08
N PRO A 16 -1.91 6.65 2.88
CA PRO A 16 -0.82 6.23 2.00
C PRO A 16 0.00 5.06 2.56
N ILE A 17 0.70 4.33 1.67
CA ILE A 17 1.91 3.60 2.03
C ILE A 17 3.12 4.40 1.55
N ASP A 18 3.99 4.80 2.47
CA ASP A 18 5.24 5.49 2.15
C ASP A 18 6.33 4.49 1.71
N ALA A 19 7.44 5.01 1.17
CA ALA A 19 8.54 4.17 0.70
C ALA A 19 9.15 3.30 1.81
N ASN A 20 9.17 3.80 3.05
CA ASN A 20 9.71 3.09 4.21
C ASN A 20 8.84 1.90 4.61
N THR A 21 7.52 2.11 4.77
CA THR A 21 6.57 1.03 5.09
C THR A 21 6.50 0.02 3.96
N LEU A 22 6.53 0.46 2.70
CA LEU A 22 6.62 -0.41 1.53
C LEU A 22 7.84 -1.34 1.62
N ALA A 23 9.02 -0.79 1.91
CA ALA A 23 10.24 -1.57 2.08
C ALA A 23 10.15 -2.55 3.25
N LYS A 24 9.66 -2.10 4.42
CA LYS A 24 9.47 -2.94 5.60
C LYS A 24 8.56 -4.13 5.32
N VAL A 25 7.44 -3.91 4.66
CA VAL A 25 6.49 -4.98 4.30
C VAL A 25 7.12 -5.94 3.30
N ALA A 26 7.82 -5.43 2.28
CA ALA A 26 8.47 -6.25 1.27
C ALA A 26 9.52 -7.21 1.86
N VAL A 27 10.26 -6.78 2.88
CA VAL A 27 11.28 -7.62 3.54
C VAL A 27 10.77 -8.35 4.78
N GLY A 28 9.48 -8.19 5.12
CA GLY A 28 8.85 -8.89 6.24
C GLY A 28 9.18 -8.34 7.64
N MET A 29 9.62 -7.08 7.75
CA MET A 29 9.78 -6.41 9.05
C MET A 29 8.43 -6.25 9.74
N CYS A 30 8.42 -6.45 11.06
CA CYS A 30 7.24 -6.35 11.93
C CYS A 30 7.60 -5.61 13.23
N ASP A 31 7.92 -4.33 13.11
CA ASP A 31 8.51 -3.50 14.16
C ASP A 31 7.56 -2.43 14.71
N ASN A 32 6.33 -2.34 14.18
CA ASN A 32 5.28 -1.47 14.69
C ASN A 32 3.90 -2.12 14.48
N LEU A 33 2.85 -1.49 15.02
CA LEU A 33 1.50 -2.06 14.97
C LEU A 33 1.04 -2.39 13.53
N LEU A 34 1.24 -1.46 12.58
CA LEU A 34 0.85 -1.64 11.19
C LEU A 34 1.61 -2.81 10.55
N THR A 35 2.94 -2.81 10.63
CA THR A 35 3.78 -3.85 10.02
C THR A 35 3.55 -5.22 10.65
N CYS A 36 3.25 -5.29 11.96
CA CYS A 36 2.82 -6.51 12.63
C CYS A 36 1.46 -7.04 12.12
N VAL A 37 0.47 -6.16 11.89
CA VAL A 37 -0.82 -6.57 11.31
C VAL A 37 -0.63 -7.13 9.90
N LEU A 38 0.16 -6.44 9.05
CA LEU A 38 0.40 -6.84 7.66
C LEU A 38 1.22 -8.14 7.57
N ARG A 39 2.20 -8.33 8.47
CA ARG A 39 3.00 -9.57 8.52
C ARG A 39 2.17 -10.78 8.91
N ALA A 40 1.18 -10.58 9.78
CA ALA A 40 0.24 -11.61 10.21
C ALA A 40 -0.99 -11.72 9.29
N TRP A 41 -1.06 -10.95 8.19
CA TRP A 41 -2.23 -10.86 7.33
C TRP A 41 -2.61 -12.21 6.72
N ASP A 42 -3.90 -12.41 6.54
CA ASP A 42 -4.46 -13.57 5.88
C ASP A 42 -4.54 -13.28 4.38
N THR A 43 -3.72 -13.93 3.56
CA THR A 43 -3.61 -13.63 2.12
C THR A 43 -4.86 -13.97 1.32
N ASP A 44 -5.80 -14.73 1.90
CA ASP A 44 -7.11 -14.97 1.30
C ASP A 44 -8.03 -13.74 1.43
N LYS A 45 -7.71 -12.79 2.33
CA LYS A 45 -8.43 -11.52 2.47
C LYS A 45 -7.81 -10.43 1.60
N PRO A 46 -8.61 -9.60 0.92
CA PRO A 46 -8.08 -8.52 0.08
C PRO A 46 -7.28 -7.53 0.90
N LEU A 47 -6.13 -7.13 0.37
CA LEU A 47 -5.29 -6.07 0.91
C LEU A 47 -4.97 -5.08 -0.20
N LEU A 48 -5.32 -3.82 0.01
CA LEU A 48 -5.01 -2.72 -0.88
C LEU A 48 -3.91 -1.85 -0.29
N PHE A 49 -2.98 -1.39 -1.12
CA PHE A 49 -1.97 -0.42 -0.74
C PHE A 49 -1.90 0.71 -1.75
N CYS A 50 -1.77 1.94 -1.25
CA CYS A 50 -1.85 3.16 -2.06
C CYS A 50 -0.53 3.94 -1.93
N PRO A 51 0.45 3.70 -2.83
CA PRO A 51 1.76 4.34 -2.73
C PRO A 51 1.66 5.85 -2.77
N ALA A 52 2.41 6.53 -1.90
CA ALA A 52 2.59 7.97 -1.96
C ALA A 52 4.03 8.35 -1.58
N MET A 53 4.78 8.89 -2.54
CA MET A 53 6.18 9.24 -2.36
C MET A 53 6.65 10.25 -3.42
N ASN A 54 7.81 10.88 -3.19
CA ASN A 54 8.43 11.78 -4.16
C ASN A 54 8.74 11.05 -5.50
N VAL A 55 8.77 11.78 -6.63
CA VAL A 55 9.04 11.22 -7.98
C VAL A 55 10.33 10.40 -8.03
N ASN A 56 11.39 10.85 -7.36
CA ASN A 56 12.67 10.14 -7.34
C ASN A 56 12.60 8.85 -6.52
N MET A 57 11.83 8.84 -5.42
CA MET A 57 11.56 7.62 -4.67
C MET A 57 10.73 6.64 -5.50
N TRP A 58 9.71 7.14 -6.21
CA TRP A 58 8.87 6.30 -7.07
C TRP A 58 9.68 5.64 -8.19
N SER A 59 10.55 6.42 -8.84
CA SER A 59 11.38 5.96 -9.95
C SER A 59 12.60 5.13 -9.51
N HIS A 60 12.79 4.95 -8.21
CA HIS A 60 13.94 4.22 -7.68
C HIS A 60 13.78 2.69 -7.89
N PRO A 61 14.81 1.95 -8.32
CA PRO A 61 14.70 0.51 -8.58
C PRO A 61 14.32 -0.34 -7.35
N ILE A 62 14.63 0.14 -6.13
CA ILE A 62 14.18 -0.50 -4.89
C ILE A 62 12.66 -0.46 -4.76
N THR A 63 12.01 0.64 -5.17
CA THR A 63 10.55 0.76 -5.11
C THR A 63 9.92 -0.27 -6.02
N GLU A 64 10.38 -0.39 -7.26
CA GLU A 64 9.90 -1.42 -8.20
C GLU A 64 10.05 -2.83 -7.63
N ARG A 65 11.22 -3.16 -7.05
CA ARG A 65 11.43 -4.47 -6.41
C ARG A 65 10.44 -4.72 -5.26
N ASN A 66 10.21 -3.72 -4.42
CA ASN A 66 9.28 -3.87 -3.29
C ASN A 66 7.83 -4.02 -3.78
N LEU A 67 7.43 -3.28 -4.82
CA LEU A 67 6.10 -3.40 -5.44
C LEU A 67 5.89 -4.81 -5.98
N GLN A 68 6.86 -5.35 -6.71
CA GLN A 68 6.82 -6.72 -7.23
C GLN A 68 6.65 -7.75 -6.11
N THR A 69 7.35 -7.59 -4.99
CA THR A 69 7.18 -8.46 -3.82
C THR A 69 5.75 -8.40 -3.27
N LEU A 70 5.19 -7.21 -3.07
CA LEU A 70 3.81 -7.08 -2.57
C LEU A 70 2.79 -7.63 -3.58
N HIS A 71 3.00 -7.44 -4.88
CA HIS A 71 2.15 -8.03 -5.92
C HIS A 71 2.22 -9.57 -5.89
N SER A 72 3.39 -10.15 -5.63
CA SER A 72 3.55 -11.61 -5.49
C SER A 72 2.76 -12.21 -4.32
N PHE A 73 2.41 -11.40 -3.31
CA PHE A 73 1.55 -11.80 -2.20
C PHE A 73 0.05 -11.68 -2.53
N GLY A 74 -0.31 -11.21 -3.73
CA GLY A 74 -1.69 -10.96 -4.14
C GLY A 74 -2.24 -9.60 -3.67
N TYR A 75 -1.39 -8.72 -3.13
CA TYR A 75 -1.84 -7.40 -2.68
C TYR A 75 -2.13 -6.48 -3.86
N LYS A 76 -3.19 -5.67 -3.74
CA LYS A 76 -3.70 -4.82 -4.82
C LYS A 76 -3.22 -3.39 -4.67
N GLN A 77 -2.46 -2.91 -5.65
CA GLN A 77 -2.02 -1.53 -5.70
C GLN A 77 -3.13 -0.60 -6.20
N VAL A 78 -3.31 0.56 -5.56
CA VAL A 78 -4.16 1.64 -6.08
C VAL A 78 -3.34 2.92 -6.25
N GLY A 79 -3.23 3.39 -7.49
CA GLY A 79 -2.31 4.47 -7.85
C GLY A 79 -0.85 3.98 -7.93
N PRO A 80 0.15 4.86 -7.75
CA PRO A 80 0.04 6.30 -7.60
C PRO A 80 -0.45 6.96 -8.90
N ILE A 81 -0.71 8.26 -8.85
CA ILE A 81 -1.10 9.10 -9.99
C ILE A 81 -0.05 10.17 -10.25
N ALA A 82 -0.03 10.70 -11.47
CA ALA A 82 0.76 11.88 -11.81
C ALA A 82 0.05 13.14 -11.31
N LYS A 83 0.70 13.91 -10.44
CA LYS A 83 0.25 15.23 -9.99
C LYS A 83 1.44 16.13 -9.74
N ARG A 84 1.17 17.44 -9.62
CA ARG A 84 2.15 18.36 -9.02
C ARG A 84 2.28 18.02 -7.55
N LEU A 85 3.47 17.56 -7.15
CA LEU A 85 3.77 17.18 -5.78
C LEU A 85 3.99 18.42 -4.91
N ALA A 86 3.97 18.22 -3.59
CA ALA A 86 4.21 19.29 -2.61
C ALA A 86 5.58 19.99 -2.78
N CYS A 87 6.57 19.31 -3.38
CA CYS A 87 7.88 19.88 -3.71
C CYS A 87 7.90 20.75 -4.98
N GLY A 88 6.79 20.82 -5.73
CA GLY A 88 6.69 21.59 -6.97
C GLY A 88 6.92 20.78 -8.25
N ASP A 89 7.52 19.59 -8.14
CA ASP A 89 7.74 18.66 -9.26
C ASP A 89 6.43 18.07 -9.77
N THR A 90 6.29 17.96 -11.09
CA THR A 90 5.19 17.21 -11.72
C THR A 90 5.69 15.82 -12.08
N GLY A 91 5.09 14.78 -11.52
CA GLY A 91 5.47 13.40 -11.84
C GLY A 91 4.63 12.36 -11.12
N MET A 92 4.90 11.10 -11.44
CA MET A 92 4.27 9.95 -10.78
C MET A 92 4.73 9.87 -9.32
N GLY A 93 3.80 9.66 -8.40
CA GLY A 93 4.13 9.44 -6.98
C GLY A 93 3.08 9.95 -6.00
N ALA A 94 2.09 10.73 -6.43
CA ALA A 94 0.99 11.13 -5.58
C ALA A 94 0.05 9.95 -5.31
N MET A 95 -0.49 9.86 -4.08
CA MET A 95 -1.50 8.87 -3.76
C MET A 95 -2.71 9.01 -4.70
N ALA A 96 -3.36 7.90 -5.03
CA ALA A 96 -4.65 7.94 -5.69
C ALA A 96 -5.69 8.76 -4.89
N GLU A 97 -6.66 9.32 -5.58
CA GLU A 97 -7.78 10.02 -4.94
C GLU A 97 -8.56 9.09 -4.02
N VAL A 98 -9.04 9.63 -2.89
CA VAL A 98 -9.83 8.88 -1.91
C VAL A 98 -11.05 8.21 -2.57
N THR A 99 -11.70 8.89 -3.51
CA THR A 99 -12.84 8.35 -4.26
C THR A 99 -12.47 7.10 -5.06
N ALA A 100 -11.31 7.09 -5.72
CA ALA A 100 -10.81 5.92 -6.44
C ALA A 100 -10.44 4.78 -5.50
N ILE A 101 -9.84 5.08 -4.34
CA ILE A 101 -9.52 4.09 -3.29
C ILE A 101 -10.82 3.44 -2.78
N VAL A 102 -11.83 4.24 -2.43
CA VAL A 102 -13.13 3.74 -1.95
C VAL A 102 -13.82 2.89 -3.02
N GLN A 103 -13.77 3.28 -4.29
CA GLN A 103 -14.30 2.47 -5.39
C GLN A 103 -13.61 1.10 -5.48
N GLN A 104 -12.29 1.05 -5.32
CA GLN A 104 -11.57 -0.23 -5.31
C GLN A 104 -11.89 -1.09 -4.10
N VAL A 105 -12.05 -0.48 -2.92
CA VAL A 105 -12.50 -1.22 -1.72
C VAL A 105 -13.87 -1.85 -1.95
N LYS A 106 -14.82 -1.10 -2.51
CA LYS A 106 -16.15 -1.63 -2.87
C LYS A 106 -16.05 -2.78 -3.87
N HIS A 107 -15.24 -2.60 -4.91
CA HIS A 107 -15.04 -3.61 -5.94
C HIS A 107 -14.51 -4.93 -5.37
N VAL A 108 -13.49 -4.91 -4.50
CA VAL A 108 -12.93 -6.15 -3.93
C VAL A 108 -13.85 -6.81 -2.90
N LEU A 109 -14.78 -6.06 -2.32
CA LEU A 109 -15.79 -6.55 -1.39
C LEU A 109 -17.11 -6.94 -2.08
N ASN A 110 -17.20 -6.77 -3.40
CA ASN A 110 -18.43 -6.97 -4.19
C ASN A 110 -19.62 -6.12 -3.66
N LEU A 111 -19.37 -4.85 -3.35
CA LEU A 111 -20.35 -3.85 -2.89
C LEU A 111 -20.71 -2.82 -3.97
#